data_AF-A0A3S0DP78-F1
#
_entry.id   AF-A0A3S0DP78-F1
#
_cell.length_a   1.000
_cell.length_b   1.000
_cell.length_c   1.000
_cell.angle_alpha   90.00
_cell.angle_beta   90.00
_cell.angle_gamma   90.00
#
_symmetry.space_group_name_H-M   'P 1'
#
loop_
_entity.id
_entity.type
_entity.pdbx_description
1 polymer ?
#
loop_
_entity_poly.entity_id
_entity_poly.type
_entity_poly.pdbx_seq_one_letter_code
_entity_poly.pdbx_strand_id
1 'polypeptide(L)'
;MLFVASVYGGAEQNRSYDRLEKFILLEKSNELEQAKKNPQKYDSMFQIDLGSYENSSEFKDNLKRNDIVVDKAEAIFIGWLFVLIYEISMCFVQIFGYILFRRGNSSMS
;
A
#
# COMPACT_ATOMS: atom_id res chain seq x y z
N MET A 1 4.94 9.59 6.00
CA MET A 1 3.73 9.45 5.17
C MET A 1 3.49 8.01 4.70
N LEU A 2 4.53 7.21 4.38
CA LEU A 2 4.36 5.82 3.93
C LEU A 2 3.84 4.84 4.99
N PHE A 3 4.16 5.02 6.28
CA PHE A 3 3.59 4.22 7.36
C PHE A 3 2.08 4.44 7.54
N VAL A 4 1.59 5.66 7.24
CA VAL A 4 0.15 5.93 7.22
C VAL A 4 -0.49 5.25 6.02
N ALA A 5 0.18 5.24 4.86
CA ALA A 5 -0.28 4.55 3.68
C ALA A 5 -0.36 3.02 3.85
N SER A 6 0.56 2.38 4.59
CA SER A 6 0.50 0.93 4.83
C SER A 6 -0.59 0.54 5.83
N VAL A 7 -0.81 1.34 6.88
CA VAL A 7 -1.92 1.12 7.85
C VAL A 7 -3.28 1.43 7.23
N TYR A 8 -3.38 2.47 6.40
CA TYR A 8 -4.60 2.76 5.65
C TYR A 8 -4.84 1.77 4.51
N GLY A 9 -3.79 1.34 3.82
CA GLY A 9 -3.85 0.39 2.69
C GLY A 9 -4.47 -0.95 3.08
N GLY A 10 -4.10 -1.51 4.23
CA GLY A 10 -4.71 -2.75 4.74
C GLY A 10 -6.19 -2.61 5.10
N ALA A 11 -6.60 -1.47 5.68
CA ALA A 11 -8.01 -1.21 5.98
C ALA A 11 -8.85 -0.95 4.72
N GLU A 12 -8.24 -0.33 3.71
CA GLU A 12 -8.88 0.02 2.43
C GLU A 12 -8.96 -1.18 1.48
N GLN A 13 -7.98 -2.08 1.50
CA GLN A 13 -8.07 -3.41 0.89
C GLN A 13 -9.24 -4.19 1.47
N ASN A 14 -9.34 -4.31 2.81
CA ASN A 14 -10.42 -5.06 3.44
C ASN A 14 -11.80 -4.53 3.04
N ARG A 15 -11.99 -3.21 3.04
CA ARG A 15 -13.24 -2.58 2.59
C ARG A 15 -13.53 -2.81 1.10
N SER A 16 -12.50 -2.95 0.27
CA SER A 16 -12.67 -3.22 -1.15
C SER A 16 -13.05 -4.67 -1.42
N TYR A 17 -12.53 -5.62 -0.63
CA TYR A 17 -12.98 -7.01 -0.64
C TYR A 17 -14.42 -7.17 -0.13
N ASP A 18 -14.82 -6.44 0.92
CA ASP A 18 -16.22 -6.41 1.39
C ASP A 18 -17.19 -5.90 0.30
N ARG A 19 -16.77 -4.89 -0.45
CA ARG A 19 -17.54 -4.37 -1.59
C ARG A 19 -17.60 -5.39 -2.74
N LEU A 20 -16.50 -6.07 -3.04
CA LEU A 20 -16.49 -7.18 -4.01
C LEU A 20 -17.47 -8.29 -3.60
N GLU A 21 -17.53 -8.65 -2.32
CA GLU A 21 -18.47 -9.66 -1.83
C GLU A 21 -19.94 -9.24 -2.04
N LYS A 22 -20.27 -7.99 -1.72
CA LYS A 22 -21.61 -7.43 -2.02
C LYS A 22 -21.91 -7.45 -3.52
N PHE A 23 -20.93 -7.15 -4.36
CA PHE A 23 -21.07 -7.20 -5.82
C PHE A 23 -21.36 -8.62 -6.29
N ILE A 24 -20.62 -9.61 -5.79
CA ILE A 24 -20.83 -11.05 -6.09
C ILE A 24 -22.22 -11.49 -5.64
N LEU A 25 -22.69 -11.05 -4.47
CA LEU A 25 -24.02 -11.38 -3.97
C LEU A 25 -25.12 -10.86 -4.92
N LEU A 26 -25.01 -9.61 -5.37
CA LEU A 26 -25.93 -9.02 -6.33
C LEU A 26 -25.90 -9.72 -7.70
N GLU A 27 -24.73 -10.17 -8.13
CA GLU A 27 -24.58 -10.95 -9.36
C GLU A 27 -25.25 -12.33 -9.23
N LYS A 28 -25.02 -13.03 -8.12
CA LYS A 28 -25.65 -14.33 -7.84
C LYS A 28 -27.16 -14.25 -7.65
N SER A 29 -27.67 -13.13 -7.14
CA SER A 29 -29.12 -12.90 -7.00
C SER A 29 -29.78 -12.37 -8.28
N ASN A 30 -29.03 -12.15 -9.38
CA ASN A 30 -29.49 -11.48 -10.60
C ASN A 30 -30.04 -10.05 -10.38
N GLU A 31 -29.68 -9.41 -9.27
CA GLU A 31 -30.09 -8.03 -8.94
C GLU A 31 -29.04 -6.98 -9.34
N LEU A 32 -27.89 -7.43 -9.85
CA LEU A 32 -26.78 -6.55 -10.23
C LEU A 32 -27.19 -5.46 -11.22
N GLU A 33 -27.93 -5.79 -12.28
CA GLU A 33 -28.41 -4.77 -13.22
C GLU A 33 -29.32 -3.74 -12.56
N GLN A 34 -30.18 -4.18 -11.64
CA GLN A 34 -31.08 -3.29 -10.92
C GLN A 34 -30.31 -2.38 -9.97
N ALA A 35 -29.27 -2.91 -9.31
CA ALA A 35 -28.37 -2.14 -8.47
C ALA A 35 -27.61 -1.09 -9.27
N LYS A 36 -27.12 -1.43 -10.47
CA LYS A 36 -26.46 -0.48 -11.39
C LYS A 36 -27.39 0.63 -11.89
N LYS A 37 -28.68 0.33 -12.08
CA LYS A 37 -29.70 1.34 -12.45
C LYS A 37 -30.09 2.25 -11.27
N ASN A 38 -29.91 1.78 -10.03
CA ASN A 38 -30.24 2.54 -8.82
C ASN A 38 -29.07 2.60 -7.83
N PRO A 39 -27.91 3.15 -8.23
CA PRO A 39 -26.70 3.13 -7.41
C PRO A 39 -26.89 3.97 -6.14
N GLN A 40 -27.73 5.01 -6.17
CA GLN A 40 -27.96 5.92 -5.04
C GLN A 40 -28.46 5.24 -3.75
N LYS A 41 -28.93 4.00 -3.82
CA LYS A 41 -29.31 3.19 -2.65
C LYS A 41 -28.12 2.65 -1.86
N TYR A 42 -26.92 2.75 -2.41
CA TYR A 42 -25.69 2.21 -1.84
C TYR A 42 -24.74 3.32 -1.40
N ASP A 43 -23.68 2.96 -0.67
CA ASP A 43 -22.64 3.91 -0.28
C ASP A 43 -21.90 4.46 -1.51
N SER A 44 -21.37 5.68 -1.40
CA SER A 44 -20.76 6.40 -2.53
C SER A 44 -19.59 5.66 -3.17
N MET A 45 -18.89 4.81 -2.43
CA MET A 45 -17.75 4.07 -2.95
C MET A 45 -18.24 2.86 -3.76
N PHE A 46 -19.23 2.13 -3.25
CA PHE A 46 -19.88 1.05 -3.98
C PHE A 46 -20.66 1.53 -5.21
N GLN A 47 -21.19 2.76 -5.19
CA GLN A 47 -21.78 3.39 -6.37
C GLN A 47 -20.80 3.49 -7.54
N ILE A 48 -19.56 3.88 -7.25
CA ILE A 48 -18.49 3.97 -8.24
C ILE A 48 -18.18 2.57 -8.77
N ASP A 49 -18.05 1.58 -7.88
CA ASP A 49 -17.76 0.19 -8.29
C ASP A 49 -18.87 -0.39 -9.19
N LEU A 50 -20.14 -0.14 -8.88
CA LEU A 50 -21.29 -0.55 -9.70
C LEU A 50 -21.26 0.05 -11.11
N GLY A 51 -20.79 1.29 -11.25
CA GLY A 51 -20.63 1.95 -12.55
C GLY A 51 -19.35 1.57 -13.30
N SER A 52 -18.34 1.07 -12.59
CA SER A 52 -16.99 0.87 -13.13
C SER A 52 -16.74 -0.56 -13.62
N TYR A 53 -17.47 -1.55 -13.11
CA TYR A 53 -17.25 -2.96 -13.45
C TYR A 53 -18.50 -3.62 -14.02
N GLU A 54 -18.32 -4.46 -15.04
CA GLU A 54 -19.42 -5.19 -15.66
C GLU A 54 -19.87 -6.37 -14.79
N ASN A 55 -18.93 -7.12 -14.24
CA ASN A 55 -19.15 -8.32 -13.44
C ASN A 55 -18.14 -8.43 -12.29
N SER A 56 -18.38 -9.37 -11.36
CA SER A 56 -17.47 -9.55 -10.22
C SER A 56 -16.07 -10.04 -10.61
N SER A 57 -15.91 -10.70 -11.77
CA SER A 57 -14.60 -11.15 -12.24
C SER A 57 -13.71 -9.97 -12.59
N GLU A 58 -14.24 -8.99 -13.32
CA GLU A 58 -13.52 -7.78 -13.69
C GLU A 58 -13.14 -6.95 -12.45
N PHE A 59 -14.07 -6.81 -11.51
CA PHE A 59 -13.81 -6.13 -10.25
C PHE A 59 -12.69 -6.83 -9.46
N LYS A 60 -12.75 -8.17 -9.34
CA LYS A 60 -11.74 -8.98 -8.66
C LYS A 60 -10.36 -8.85 -9.31
N ASP A 61 -10.29 -8.86 -10.63
CA ASP A 61 -9.02 -8.75 -11.35
C ASP A 61 -8.41 -7.35 -11.20
N ASN A 62 -9.23 -6.29 -11.14
CA ASN A 62 -8.72 -4.95 -10.87
C ASN A 62 -8.16 -4.82 -9.44
N LEU A 63 -8.83 -5.40 -8.43
CA LEU A 63 -8.31 -5.43 -7.06
C LEU A 63 -6.97 -6.15 -6.99
N LYS A 64 -6.85 -7.34 -7.59
CA LYS A 64 -5.59 -8.07 -7.65
C LYS A 64 -4.46 -7.29 -8.32
N ARG A 65 -4.78 -6.57 -9.40
CA ARG A 65 -3.78 -5.78 -10.12
C ARG A 65 -3.25 -4.64 -9.25
N ASN A 66 -4.12 -3.99 -8.49
CA ASN A 66 -3.73 -2.94 -7.55
C ASN A 66 -2.91 -3.50 -6.39
N ASP A 67 -3.28 -4.66 -5.83
CA ASP A 67 -2.52 -5.32 -4.76
C ASP A 67 -1.07 -5.60 -5.20
N ILE A 68 -0.87 -6.14 -6.41
CA ILE A 68 0.47 -6.41 -6.96
C ILE A 68 1.31 -5.13 -7.10
N VAL A 69 0.69 -4.02 -7.49
CA VAL A 69 1.39 -2.74 -7.65
C VAL A 69 1.78 -2.16 -6.29
N VAL A 70 0.89 -2.25 -5.29
CA VAL A 70 1.14 -1.80 -3.93
C VAL A 70 2.27 -2.61 -3.28
N ASP A 71 2.20 -3.94 -3.34
CA ASP A 71 3.25 -4.83 -2.80
C ASP A 71 4.63 -4.53 -3.39
N LYS A 72 4.69 -4.27 -4.70
CA LYS A 72 5.95 -3.93 -5.38
C LYS A 72 6.49 -2.57 -4.93
N ALA A 73 5.61 -1.57 -4.78
CA ALA A 73 6.00 -0.25 -4.31
C ALA A 73 6.51 -0.30 -2.85
N GLU A 74 5.85 -1.07 -1.99
CA GLU A 74 6.27 -1.28 -0.60
C GLU A 74 7.62 -1.97 -0.51
N ALA A 75 7.85 -3.03 -1.30
CA ALA A 75 9.12 -3.74 -1.33
C ALA A 75 10.29 -2.84 -1.77
N ILE A 76 10.07 -2.00 -2.79
CA ILE A 76 11.07 -1.03 -3.26
C ILE A 76 11.36 0.00 -2.16
N PHE A 77 10.33 0.51 -1.49
CA PHE A 77 10.51 1.48 -0.41
C PHE A 77 11.30 0.89 0.77
N ILE A 78 10.99 -0.34 1.19
CA ILE A 78 11.74 -1.05 2.23
C ILE A 78 13.20 -1.22 1.83
N GLY A 79 13.48 -1.57 0.56
CA GLY A 79 14.83 -1.63 0.04
C GLY A 79 15.59 -0.30 0.18
N TRP A 80 14.96 0.81 -0.20
CA TRP A 80 15.55 2.15 -0.03
C TRP A 80 15.75 2.53 1.44
N LEU A 81 14.85 2.11 2.33
CA LEU A 81 15.00 2.35 3.77
C LEU A 81 16.26 1.66 4.32
N PHE A 82 16.52 0.41 3.92
CA PHE A 82 17.73 -0.31 4.33
C PHE A 82 19.01 0.34 3.79
N VAL A 83 19.00 0.79 2.53
CA VAL A 83 20.13 1.53 1.93
C VAL A 83 20.41 2.80 2.73
N LEU A 84 19.38 3.57 3.05
CA LEU A 84 19.53 4.80 3.83
C LEU A 84 20.11 4.53 5.24
N ILE A 85 19.61 3.49 5.93
CA ILE A 85 20.13 3.10 7.25
C ILE A 85 21.59 2.69 7.16
N TYR A 86 21.96 1.93 6.13
CA TYR A 86 23.34 1.52 5.90
C TYR A 86 24.27 2.71 5.65
N GLU A 87 23.87 3.65 4.78
CA GLU A 87 24.65 4.85 4.49
C GLU A 87 24.84 5.73 5.73
N ILE A 88 23.77 5.95 6.51
CA ILE A 88 23.86 6.68 7.78
C ILE A 88 24.84 5.98 8.73
N SER A 89 24.74 4.66 8.85
CA SER A 89 25.62 3.87 9.72
C SER A 89 27.09 3.98 9.30
N MET A 90 27.38 3.93 8.00
CA MET A 90 28.72 4.11 7.46
C MET A 90 29.28 5.51 7.73
N CYS A 91 28.46 6.56 7.57
CA CYS A 91 28.84 7.92 7.94
C CYS A 91 29.19 8.04 9.43
N PHE A 92 28.39 7.40 10.30
CA PHE A 92 28.70 7.37 11.74
C PHE A 92 30.03 6.66 12.03
N VAL A 93 30.29 5.51 11.41
CA VAL A 93 31.56 4.79 11.58
C VAL A 93 32.75 5.65 11.13
N GLN A 94 32.64 6.36 10.01
CA GLN A 94 33.69 7.24 9.50
C GLN A 94 33.96 8.42 10.45
N ILE A 95 32.91 9.05 10.96
CA ILE A 95 33.03 10.16 11.93
C ILE A 95 33.64 9.66 13.23
N PHE A 96 33.19 8.51 13.75
CA PHE A 96 33.74 7.93 14.98
C PHE A 96 35.22 7.54 14.82
N GLY A 97 35.57 6.92 13.68
CA GLY A 97 36.94 6.60 13.34
C GLY A 97 37.82 7.85 13.25
N TYR A 98 37.34 8.92 12.61
CA TYR A 98 38.06 10.20 12.53
C TYR A 98 38.28 10.84 13.92
N ILE A 99 37.27 10.84 14.78
CA ILE A 99 37.37 11.38 16.15
C ILE A 99 38.37 10.57 16.99
N LEU A 100 38.32 9.23 16.94
CA LEU A 100 39.25 8.37 17.68
C LEU A 100 40.68 8.53 17.19
N PHE A 101 40.89 8.59 15.87
CA PHE A 101 42.22 8.77 15.28
C PHE A 101 42.83 10.14 15.64
N ARG A 102 42.04 11.21 15.63
CA ARG A 102 42.49 12.55 16.05
C ARG A 102 42.87 12.60 17.53
N ARG A 103 42.14 11.90 18.39
CA ARG A 103 42.37 11.86 19.84
C ARG A 103 43.61 11.02 20.21
N GLY A 104 43.91 9.97 19.45
CA GLY A 104 45.14 9.19 19.57
C GLY A 104 46.40 10.02 19.28
N ASN A 105 46.41 10.77 18.17
CA ASN A 105 47.55 11.61 17.79
C ASN A 105 47.78 12.80 18.74
N SER A 106 46.73 13.36 19.37
CA SER A 106 46.89 14.42 20.37
C SER A 106 47.42 13.96 21.73
N SER A 107 47.44 12.64 22.00
CA SER A 107 47.98 12.08 23.26
C SER A 107 49.46 11.67 23.17
N MET A 108 50.04 11.70 21.96
CA MET A 108 51.43 11.38 21.67
C MET A 108 52.32 12.62 21.41
N SER A 109 51.75 13.83 21.54
CA SER A 109 52.45 15.12 21.53
C SER A 109 52.50 15.69 22.95
#